data_AF-A0AAV9ZJF4-F1
#
_entry.id   AF-A0AAV9ZJF4-F1
#
_cell.length_a   1.000
_cell.length_b   1.000
_cell.length_c   1.000
_cell.angle_alpha   90.00
_cell.angle_beta   90.00
_cell.angle_gamma   90.00
#
_symmetry.space_group_name_H-M   'P 1'
#
loop_
_entity.id
_entity.type
_entity.pdbx_description
1 polymer ?
#
loop_
_entity_poly.entity_id
_entity_poly.type
_entity_poly.pdbx_seq_one_letter_code
_entity_poly.pdbx_strand_id
1 'polypeptide(L)'
;MALPYLPGLANSHNGNYVLQAIVRFGTRLQQTQIWLSACPQLFVMCADPYGSRVVHTMLDFLPSNGADLEYIAFSISNCLSSNFSYFFKRSSGVRVITKCLRKLNHPCMKFLYNDIVSHCFEMATDQNGALLLQACISIAISHSEHERNLLLRRLVAKTRLLSDNPYGNYVVQCILDLQRDLITKDIVQQLKGKVNKLARQKYGSNVIEKAHCLRVAGQCDRQILIAELLQMDVSEGLSHNYANYCV
;
A
#
# COMPACT_ATOMS: atom_id res chain seq x y z
N MET A 1 27.64 22.85 3.23
CA MET A 1 27.04 24.07 2.64
C MET A 1 25.55 24.03 2.99
N ALA A 2 25.09 24.86 3.93
CA ALA A 2 23.65 24.94 4.21
C ALA A 2 22.98 25.62 3.01
N LEU A 3 22.11 24.90 2.30
CA LEU A 3 21.29 25.49 1.24
C LEU A 3 20.17 26.29 1.93
N PRO A 4 20.22 27.63 2.01
CA PRO A 4 19.38 28.40 2.94
C PRO A 4 17.89 28.41 2.62
N TYR A 5 17.43 27.66 1.62
CA TYR A 5 16.02 27.60 1.24
C TYR A 5 15.70 26.32 0.46
N LEU A 6 16.02 25.16 1.05
CA LEU A 6 15.89 23.86 0.37
C LEU A 6 14.47 23.60 -0.17
N PRO A 7 13.36 23.88 0.56
CA PRO A 7 12.03 23.63 0.03
C PRO A 7 11.66 24.51 -1.16
N GLY A 8 12.09 25.79 -1.20
CA GLY A 8 11.80 26.65 -2.35
C GLY A 8 12.46 26.14 -3.63
N LEU A 9 13.68 25.61 -3.53
CA LEU A 9 14.34 24.98 -4.67
C LEU A 9 13.68 23.63 -5.01
N ALA A 10 13.39 22.80 -4.01
CA ALA A 10 12.81 21.47 -4.19
C ALA A 10 11.38 21.49 -4.76
N ASN A 11 10.59 22.49 -4.38
CA ASN A 11 9.19 22.60 -4.79
C ASN A 11 9.03 23.39 -6.10
N SER A 12 10.14 23.83 -6.70
CA SER A 12 10.11 24.53 -7.99
C SER A 12 10.15 23.57 -9.18
N HIS A 13 9.49 23.95 -10.27
CA HIS A 13 9.39 23.14 -11.49
C HIS A 13 10.76 22.76 -12.08
N ASN A 14 11.75 23.65 -12.00
CA ASN A 14 13.10 23.42 -12.51
C ASN A 14 14.09 23.02 -11.41
N GLY A 15 14.01 23.64 -10.23
CA GLY A 15 14.97 23.42 -9.16
C GLY A 15 14.91 22.02 -8.56
N ASN A 16 13.77 21.33 -8.62
CA ASN A 16 13.68 19.94 -8.20
C ASN A 16 14.63 19.03 -8.99
N TYR A 17 14.84 19.28 -10.29
CA TYR A 17 15.75 18.49 -11.11
C TYR A 17 17.21 18.75 -10.73
N VAL A 18 17.55 20.01 -10.44
CA VAL A 18 18.88 20.41 -9.96
C VAL A 18 19.18 19.71 -8.64
N LEU A 19 18.27 19.74 -7.66
CA LEU A 19 18.48 19.05 -6.39
C LEU A 19 18.58 17.54 -6.53
N GLN A 20 17.77 16.92 -7.38
CA GLN A 20 17.90 15.49 -7.66
C GLN A 20 19.26 15.15 -8.30
N ALA A 21 19.77 15.98 -9.20
CA ALA A 21 21.10 15.79 -9.79
C ALA A 21 22.20 15.94 -8.73
N ILE A 22 22.13 16.98 -7.89
CA ILE A 22 23.08 17.18 -6.78
C ILE A 22 23.06 15.97 -5.83
N VAL A 23 21.88 15.45 -5.49
CA VAL A 23 21.76 14.26 -4.63
C VAL A 23 22.37 13.02 -5.31
N ARG A 24 22.15 12.81 -6.61
CA ARG A 24 22.65 11.63 -7.35
C ARG A 24 24.17 11.64 -7.54
N PHE A 25 24.76 12.80 -7.79
CA PHE A 25 26.20 12.92 -8.11
C PHE A 25 27.04 13.50 -6.97
N GLY A 26 26.40 13.96 -5.89
CA GLY A 26 27.06 14.49 -4.71
C GLY A 26 27.77 13.41 -3.89
N THR A 27 28.76 13.84 -3.12
CA THR A 27 29.47 13.00 -2.15
C THR A 27 28.54 12.55 -1.02
N ARG A 28 28.92 11.50 -0.29
CA ARG A 28 28.17 11.05 0.91
C ARG A 28 27.96 12.17 1.92
N LEU A 29 28.99 13.00 2.16
CA LEU A 29 28.89 14.14 3.06
C LEU A 29 27.84 15.16 2.58
N GLN A 30 27.82 15.47 1.29
CA GLN A 30 26.82 16.40 0.72
C GLN A 30 25.41 15.81 0.79
N GLN A 31 25.22 14.53 0.48
CA GLN A 31 23.94 13.83 0.58
C GLN A 31 23.39 13.89 2.00
N THR A 32 24.23 13.59 3.00
CA THR A 32 23.84 13.70 4.42
C THR A 32 23.51 15.14 4.81
N GLN A 33 24.32 16.12 4.41
CA GLN A 33 24.04 17.54 4.72
C GLN A 33 22.71 18.03 4.13
N ILE A 34 22.37 17.58 2.91
CA ILE A 34 21.08 17.89 2.28
C ILE A 34 19.93 17.26 3.07
N TRP A 35 20.07 16.01 3.51
CA TRP A 35 19.11 15.36 4.39
C TRP A 35 18.90 16.13 5.70
N LEU A 36 19.98 16.47 6.40
CA LEU A 36 19.92 17.22 7.65
C LEU A 36 19.26 18.59 7.46
N SER A 37 19.50 19.25 6.33
CA SER A 37 18.84 20.52 5.97
C SER A 37 17.35 20.35 5.62
N ALA A 38 16.95 19.19 5.09
CA ALA A 38 15.57 18.88 4.72
C ALA A 38 14.70 18.50 5.93
N CYS A 39 15.25 17.81 6.92
CA CYS A 39 14.51 17.26 8.07
C CYS A 39 13.55 18.27 8.74
N PRO A 40 13.95 19.52 9.05
CA PRO A 40 13.05 20.49 9.69
C PRO A 40 11.85 20.90 8.83
N GLN A 41 11.92 20.73 7.51
CA GLN A 41 10.90 21.20 6.56
C GLN A 41 10.36 20.05 5.69
N LEU A 42 10.51 18.81 6.17
CA LEU A 42 10.23 17.61 5.40
C LEU A 42 8.76 17.54 4.95
N PHE A 43 7.83 18.00 5.79
CA PHE A 43 6.40 18.07 5.43
C PHE A 43 6.17 18.92 4.18
N VAL A 44 6.77 20.12 4.12
CA VAL A 44 6.62 21.06 3.00
C VAL A 44 7.15 20.45 1.69
N MET A 45 8.23 19.68 1.76
CA MET A 45 8.78 18.99 0.60
C MET A 45 7.91 17.79 0.19
N CYS A 46 7.52 16.92 1.14
CA CYS A 46 6.71 15.74 0.87
C CYS A 46 5.29 16.06 0.37
N ALA A 47 4.71 17.17 0.83
CA ALA A 47 3.38 17.64 0.44
C ALA A 47 3.34 18.17 -1.00
N ASP A 48 4.49 18.62 -1.52
CA ASP A 48 4.61 19.20 -2.85
C ASP A 48 4.85 18.15 -3.96
N PRO A 49 4.22 18.26 -5.15
CA PRO A 49 4.42 17.33 -6.25
C PRO A 49 5.86 17.26 -6.78
N TYR A 50 6.62 18.36 -6.74
CA TYR A 50 8.03 18.39 -7.14
C TYR A 50 8.94 18.04 -5.97
N GLY A 51 8.68 18.59 -4.78
CA GLY A 51 9.42 18.32 -3.57
C GLY A 51 9.44 16.83 -3.21
N SER A 52 8.31 16.14 -3.37
CA SER A 52 8.20 14.71 -3.11
C SER A 52 9.08 13.86 -4.04
N ARG A 53 9.37 14.33 -5.28
CA ARG A 53 10.33 13.67 -6.18
C ARG A 53 11.78 13.82 -5.70
N VAL A 54 12.10 14.98 -5.11
CA VAL A 54 13.40 15.20 -4.47
C VAL A 54 13.55 14.27 -3.29
N VAL A 55 12.58 14.22 -2.37
CA VAL A 55 12.59 13.31 -1.21
C VAL A 55 12.67 11.85 -1.65
N HIS A 56 11.90 11.44 -2.65
CA HIS A 56 11.97 10.09 -3.22
C HIS A 56 13.36 9.74 -3.73
N THR A 57 14.07 10.70 -4.36
CA THR A 57 15.45 10.50 -4.81
C THR A 57 16.42 10.45 -3.62
N MET A 58 16.25 11.32 -2.63
CA MET A 58 17.08 11.33 -1.42
C MET A 58 17.02 10.00 -0.65
N LEU A 59 15.88 9.30 -0.68
CA LEU A 59 15.71 7.97 -0.06
C LEU A 59 16.60 6.88 -0.68
N ASP A 60 17.10 7.06 -1.91
CA ASP A 60 18.10 6.15 -2.49
C ASP A 60 19.52 6.36 -1.92
N PHE A 61 19.74 7.47 -1.22
CA PHE A 61 21.03 7.92 -0.70
C PHE A 61 20.98 8.23 0.80
N LEU A 62 20.31 7.36 1.56
CA LEU A 62 20.36 7.40 3.02
C LEU A 62 21.77 7.07 3.54
N PRO A 63 22.20 7.64 4.68
CA PRO A 63 23.40 7.18 5.37
C PRO A 63 23.26 5.70 5.74
N SER A 64 24.37 4.95 5.74
CA SER A 64 24.33 3.51 5.99
C SER A 64 24.03 3.16 7.46
N ASN A 65 24.48 3.98 8.41
CA ASN A 65 24.30 3.82 9.85
C ASN A 65 24.67 5.12 10.59
N GLY A 66 24.55 5.09 11.92
CA GLY A 66 24.98 6.18 12.80
C GLY A 66 23.90 7.21 13.13
N ALA A 67 24.27 8.21 13.94
CA ALA A 67 23.37 9.21 14.49
C ALA A 67 22.61 10.01 13.41
N ASP A 68 23.25 10.26 12.26
CA ASP A 68 22.58 10.93 11.14
C ASP A 68 21.43 10.08 10.57
N LEU A 69 21.64 8.77 10.38
CA LEU A 69 20.57 7.88 9.93
C LEU A 69 19.43 7.83 10.95
N GLU A 70 19.74 7.72 12.23
CA GLU A 70 18.74 7.69 13.31
C GLU A 70 17.89 8.96 13.30
N TYR A 71 18.53 10.13 13.21
CA TYR A 71 17.86 11.43 13.15
C TYR A 71 16.99 11.57 11.89
N ILE A 72 17.50 11.18 10.72
CA ILE A 72 16.76 11.22 9.46
C ILE A 72 15.57 10.28 9.51
N ALA A 73 15.77 9.04 9.95
CA ALA A 73 14.72 8.03 10.07
C ALA A 73 13.62 8.46 11.04
N PHE A 74 14.00 9.02 12.19
CA PHE A 74 13.06 9.61 13.14
C PHE A 74 12.28 10.77 12.52
N SER A 75 12.96 11.69 11.84
CA SER A 75 12.33 12.84 11.18
C SER A 75 11.34 12.42 10.09
N ILE A 76 11.70 11.43 9.26
CA ILE A 76 10.82 10.84 8.23
C ILE A 76 9.61 10.21 8.91
N SER A 77 9.84 9.37 9.91
CA SER A 77 8.76 8.68 10.61
C SER A 77 7.80 9.67 11.26
N ASN A 78 8.30 10.67 11.99
CA ASN A 78 7.49 11.68 12.63
C ASN A 78 6.67 12.48 11.60
N CYS A 79 7.32 12.97 10.54
CA CYS A 79 6.66 13.73 9.47
C CYS A 79 5.50 12.94 8.84
N LEU A 80 5.74 11.68 8.48
CA LEU A 80 4.74 10.84 7.81
C LEU A 80 3.63 10.41 8.77
N SER A 81 3.97 10.02 10.00
CA SER A 81 3.01 9.50 10.98
C SER A 81 2.05 10.59 11.46
N SER A 82 2.56 11.79 11.79
CA SER A 82 1.72 12.92 12.20
C SER A 82 0.75 13.41 11.12
N ASN A 83 0.98 13.04 9.86
CA ASN A 83 0.20 13.49 8.70
C ASN A 83 -0.25 12.31 7.83
N PHE A 84 -0.41 11.11 8.42
CA PHE A 84 -0.54 9.88 7.65
C PHE A 84 -1.73 9.92 6.67
N SER A 85 -2.91 10.36 7.14
CA SER A 85 -4.11 10.47 6.32
C SER A 85 -4.00 11.50 5.19
N TYR A 86 -3.21 12.55 5.38
CA TYR A 86 -2.92 13.51 4.33
C TYR A 86 -2.07 12.87 3.22
N PHE A 87 -1.06 12.07 3.59
CA PHE A 87 -0.13 11.47 2.64
C PHE A 87 -0.71 10.29 1.88
N PHE A 88 -1.40 9.34 2.53
CA PHE A 88 -1.86 8.14 1.80
C PHE A 88 -2.95 8.46 0.77
N LYS A 89 -3.70 9.56 0.93
CA LYS A 89 -4.73 10.01 -0.01
C LYS A 89 -4.15 10.69 -1.26
N ARG A 90 -2.83 10.85 -1.35
CA ARG A 90 -2.14 11.57 -2.43
C ARG A 90 -1.13 10.68 -3.13
N SER A 91 -1.08 10.74 -4.46
CA SER A 91 -0.11 9.97 -5.24
C SER A 91 1.36 10.28 -4.92
N SER A 92 1.68 11.52 -4.53
CA SER A 92 3.02 11.89 -4.04
C SER A 92 3.34 11.22 -2.71
N GLY A 93 2.41 11.27 -1.75
CA GLY A 93 2.56 10.64 -0.44
C GLY A 93 2.69 9.12 -0.53
N VAL A 94 1.85 8.47 -1.35
CA VAL A 94 1.95 7.01 -1.61
C VAL A 94 3.34 6.63 -2.14
N ARG A 95 3.90 7.39 -3.09
CA ARG A 95 5.25 7.13 -3.61
C ARG A 95 6.32 7.27 -2.54
N VAL A 96 6.25 8.32 -1.72
CA VAL A 96 7.22 8.56 -0.63
C VAL A 96 7.11 7.46 0.43
N ILE A 97 5.91 7.16 0.95
CA ILE A 97 5.68 6.10 1.94
C ILE A 97 6.20 4.77 1.41
N THR A 98 5.79 4.38 0.20
CA THR A 98 6.21 3.10 -0.41
C THR A 98 7.73 3.01 -0.52
N LYS A 99 8.40 4.12 -0.90
CA LYS A 99 9.86 4.17 -1.00
C LYS A 99 10.52 4.06 0.38
N CYS A 100 9.98 4.73 1.40
CA CYS A 100 10.45 4.59 2.79
C CYS A 100 10.35 3.13 3.24
N LEU A 101 9.21 2.47 3.03
CA LEU A 101 9.01 1.07 3.42
C LEU A 101 9.99 0.10 2.73
N ARG A 102 10.46 0.41 1.51
CA ARG A 102 11.44 -0.42 0.79
C ARG A 102 12.89 -0.13 1.16
N LYS A 103 13.21 1.11 1.50
CA LYS A 103 14.61 1.57 1.63
C LYS A 103 15.05 1.77 3.08
N LEU A 104 14.11 2.04 3.98
CA LEU A 104 14.41 2.39 5.36
C LEU A 104 14.09 1.21 6.29
N ASN A 105 15.08 0.36 6.50
CA ASN A 105 15.05 -0.66 7.55
C ASN A 105 15.53 -0.05 8.88
N HIS A 106 14.62 0.64 9.59
CA HIS A 106 14.92 1.29 10.86
C HIS A 106 13.80 1.10 11.88
N PRO A 107 14.09 0.90 13.19
CA PRO A 107 13.06 0.71 14.22
C PRO A 107 12.00 1.82 14.28
N CYS A 108 12.38 3.07 13.95
CA CYS A 108 11.43 4.19 13.89
C CYS A 108 10.29 3.95 12.90
N MET A 109 10.48 3.15 11.84
CA MET A 109 9.42 2.87 10.87
C MET A 109 8.23 2.11 11.46
N LYS A 110 8.36 1.57 12.68
CA LYS A 110 7.25 0.96 13.43
C LYS A 110 6.05 1.89 13.60
N PHE A 111 6.25 3.19 13.76
CA PHE A 111 5.14 4.15 13.87
C PHE A 111 4.29 4.16 12.59
N LEU A 112 4.96 4.25 11.43
CA LEU A 112 4.30 4.21 10.14
C LEU A 112 3.56 2.89 9.89
N TYR A 113 4.12 1.76 10.34
CA TYR A 113 3.43 0.47 10.28
C TYR A 113 2.16 0.44 11.15
N ASN A 114 2.23 0.97 12.36
CA ASN A 114 1.06 1.08 13.23
C ASN A 114 -0.02 1.95 12.58
N ASP A 115 0.35 3.04 11.91
CA ASP A 115 -0.59 3.91 11.20
C ASP A 115 -1.25 3.21 10.00
N ILE A 116 -0.49 2.42 9.23
CA ILE A 116 -1.02 1.59 8.14
C ILE A 116 -2.05 0.59 8.69
N VAL A 117 -1.74 -0.08 9.80
CA VAL A 117 -2.64 -1.06 10.43
C VAL A 117 -3.89 -0.38 11.00
N SER A 118 -3.75 0.78 11.64
CA SER A 118 -4.86 1.49 12.27
C SER A 118 -5.85 2.06 11.24
N HIS A 119 -5.35 2.56 10.11
CA HIS A 119 -6.15 3.16 9.03
C HIS A 119 -6.44 2.20 7.86
N CYS A 120 -6.10 0.92 7.97
CA CYS A 120 -6.15 -0.03 6.84
C CYS A 120 -7.52 -0.09 6.13
N PHE A 121 -8.63 0.10 6.87
CA PHE A 121 -9.95 0.09 6.25
C PHE A 121 -10.22 1.37 5.44
N GLU A 122 -9.91 2.54 6.00
CA GLU A 122 -10.03 3.82 5.29
C GLU A 122 -9.18 3.80 4.02
N MET A 123 -7.94 3.33 4.15
CA MET A 123 -7.03 3.15 3.01
C MET A 123 -7.62 2.23 1.95
N ALA A 124 -8.16 1.06 2.31
CA ALA A 124 -8.69 0.10 1.36
C ALA A 124 -9.88 0.63 0.55
N THR A 125 -10.59 1.64 1.06
CA THR A 125 -11.73 2.29 0.39
C THR A 125 -11.36 3.57 -0.36
N ASP A 126 -10.10 3.98 -0.32
CA ASP A 126 -9.54 5.13 -1.03
C ASP A 126 -8.72 4.68 -2.25
N GLN A 127 -8.73 5.45 -3.34
CA GLN A 127 -8.00 5.10 -4.56
C GLN A 127 -6.49 4.99 -4.32
N ASN A 128 -5.90 5.97 -3.64
CA ASN A 128 -4.46 6.01 -3.38
C ASN A 128 -4.11 5.11 -2.19
N GLY A 129 -4.96 5.06 -1.16
CA GLY A 129 -4.82 4.17 -0.01
C GLY A 129 -4.81 2.70 -0.40
N ALA A 130 -5.66 2.26 -1.33
CA ALA A 130 -5.71 0.87 -1.78
C ALA A 130 -4.46 0.49 -2.57
N LEU A 131 -3.89 1.42 -3.36
CA LEU A 131 -2.60 1.21 -4.02
C LEU A 131 -1.47 1.08 -3.00
N LEU A 132 -1.47 1.93 -1.96
CA LEU A 132 -0.49 1.85 -0.89
C LEU A 132 -0.61 0.53 -0.13
N LEU A 133 -1.81 0.06 0.20
CA LEU A 133 -2.00 -1.24 0.86
C LEU A 133 -1.48 -2.40 0.02
N GLN A 134 -1.76 -2.43 -1.28
CA GLN A 134 -1.22 -3.46 -2.17
C GLN A 134 0.31 -3.43 -2.18
N ALA A 135 0.91 -2.24 -2.18
CA ALA A 135 2.35 -2.10 -2.02
C ALA A 135 2.83 -2.62 -0.66
N CYS A 136 2.17 -2.29 0.45
CA CYS A 136 2.50 -2.77 1.79
C CYS A 136 2.33 -4.30 1.95
N ILE A 137 1.39 -4.91 1.23
CA ILE A 137 1.18 -6.36 1.26
C ILE A 137 2.27 -7.09 0.45
N SER A 138 2.62 -6.54 -0.72
CA SER A 138 3.60 -7.12 -1.66
C SER A 138 5.06 -6.88 -1.26
N ILE A 139 5.38 -5.68 -0.77
CA ILE A 139 6.61 -5.43 -0.02
C ILE A 139 6.41 -6.25 1.24
N ALA A 140 6.93 -7.48 1.27
CA ALA A 140 6.96 -8.26 2.50
C ALA A 140 7.48 -7.32 3.58
N ILE A 141 6.61 -6.89 4.50
CA ILE A 141 6.97 -5.97 5.56
C ILE A 141 8.04 -6.72 6.36
N SER A 142 9.29 -6.51 5.98
CA SER A 142 10.42 -7.37 6.33
C SER A 142 10.80 -7.21 7.78
N HIS A 143 10.20 -6.24 8.46
CA HIS A 143 10.54 -5.85 9.82
C HIS A 143 9.74 -6.58 10.89
N SER A 144 8.62 -7.24 10.53
CA SER A 144 8.07 -8.32 11.34
C SER A 144 6.82 -8.94 10.69
N GLU A 145 6.80 -10.26 10.68
CA GLU A 145 5.65 -11.03 10.21
C GLU A 145 4.39 -10.77 11.05
N HIS A 146 4.55 -10.28 12.29
CA HIS A 146 3.45 -9.95 13.18
C HIS A 146 2.58 -8.80 12.63
N GLU A 147 3.17 -7.65 12.27
CA GLU A 147 2.44 -6.49 11.73
C GLU A 147 1.76 -6.84 10.41
N ARG A 148 2.43 -7.62 9.54
CA ARG A 148 1.82 -8.11 8.30
C ARG A 148 0.61 -8.99 8.61
N ASN A 149 0.73 -9.95 9.52
CA ASN A 149 -0.39 -10.82 9.89
C ASN A 149 -1.54 -10.03 10.53
N LEU A 150 -1.24 -9.01 11.34
CA LEU A 150 -2.25 -8.13 11.93
C LEU A 150 -2.99 -7.32 10.86
N LEU A 151 -2.27 -6.76 9.89
CA LEU A 151 -2.85 -6.06 8.74
C LEU A 151 -3.78 -6.98 7.95
N LEU A 152 -3.29 -8.18 7.58
CA LEU A 152 -4.08 -9.16 6.84
C LEU A 152 -5.35 -9.55 7.59
N ARG A 153 -5.25 -9.86 8.89
CA ARG A 153 -6.42 -10.19 9.72
C ARG A 153 -7.47 -9.09 9.73
N ARG A 154 -7.05 -7.81 9.86
CA ARG A 154 -7.99 -6.67 9.85
C ARG A 154 -8.68 -6.48 8.50
N LEU A 155 -7.96 -6.67 7.40
CA LEU A 155 -8.52 -6.58 6.04
C LEU A 155 -9.46 -7.75 5.75
N VAL A 156 -9.06 -8.98 6.12
CA VAL A 156 -9.85 -10.20 5.93
C VAL A 156 -11.19 -10.11 6.67
N ALA A 157 -11.20 -9.56 7.89
CA ALA A 157 -12.43 -9.32 8.64
C ALA A 157 -13.42 -8.36 7.96
N LYS A 158 -12.97 -7.61 6.93
CA LYS A 158 -13.78 -6.68 6.13
C LYS A 158 -13.93 -7.12 4.67
N THR A 159 -13.46 -8.31 4.30
CA THR A 159 -13.49 -8.89 2.94
C THR A 159 -14.80 -8.62 2.22
N ARG A 160 -15.93 -8.88 2.88
CA ARG A 160 -17.24 -8.68 2.28
C ARG A 160 -17.49 -7.25 1.79
N LEU A 161 -17.14 -6.26 2.62
CA LEU A 161 -17.34 -4.85 2.29
C LEU A 161 -16.34 -4.40 1.22
N LEU A 162 -15.10 -4.89 1.32
CA LEU A 162 -14.04 -4.55 0.37
C LEU A 162 -14.30 -5.15 -1.01
N SER A 163 -14.89 -6.35 -1.11
CA SER A 163 -15.15 -7.02 -2.39
C SER A 163 -16.14 -6.26 -3.29
N ASP A 164 -17.07 -5.51 -2.69
CA ASP A 164 -18.04 -4.68 -3.42
C ASP A 164 -17.56 -3.22 -3.59
N ASN A 165 -16.36 -2.89 -3.08
CA ASN A 165 -15.80 -1.55 -3.18
C ASN A 165 -14.95 -1.40 -4.47
N PRO A 166 -15.04 -0.25 -5.19
CA PRO A 166 -14.28 -0.01 -6.43
C PRO A 166 -12.76 -0.13 -6.30
N TYR A 167 -12.21 0.09 -5.10
CA TYR A 167 -10.77 -0.01 -4.81
C TYR A 167 -10.45 -1.21 -3.92
N GLY A 168 -11.30 -1.48 -2.92
CA GLY A 168 -11.13 -2.57 -1.96
C GLY A 168 -11.08 -3.95 -2.60
N ASN A 169 -11.75 -4.16 -3.73
CA ASN A 169 -11.74 -5.45 -4.43
C ASN A 169 -10.31 -5.84 -4.87
N TYR A 170 -9.49 -4.86 -5.27
CA TYR A 170 -8.09 -5.10 -5.63
C TYR A 170 -7.24 -5.46 -4.41
N VAL A 171 -7.55 -4.90 -3.23
CA VAL A 171 -6.88 -5.26 -1.98
C VAL A 171 -7.18 -6.72 -1.62
N VAL A 172 -8.44 -7.16 -1.74
CA VAL A 172 -8.81 -8.57 -1.48
C VAL A 172 -8.12 -9.50 -2.48
N GLN A 173 -8.12 -9.16 -3.77
CA GLN A 173 -7.40 -9.93 -4.79
C GLN A 173 -5.90 -10.01 -4.50
N CYS A 174 -5.28 -8.92 -4.07
CA CYS A 174 -3.87 -8.89 -3.68
C CYS A 174 -3.57 -9.81 -2.47
N ILE A 175 -4.50 -9.91 -1.52
CA ILE A 175 -4.37 -10.87 -0.40
C ILE A 175 -4.49 -12.32 -0.90
N LEU A 176 -5.43 -12.59 -1.81
CA LEU A 176 -5.56 -13.91 -2.45
C LEU A 176 -4.29 -14.30 -3.22
N ASP A 177 -3.63 -13.34 -3.88
CA ASP A 177 -2.36 -13.57 -4.59
C ASP A 177 -1.20 -13.98 -3.68
N LEU A 178 -1.32 -13.83 -2.35
CA LEU A 178 -0.33 -14.34 -1.40
C LEU A 178 -0.34 -15.87 -1.27
N GLN A 179 -1.42 -16.53 -1.72
CA GLN A 179 -1.58 -17.99 -1.70
C GLN A 179 -1.39 -18.60 -0.29
N ARG A 180 -1.94 -17.94 0.73
CA ARG A 180 -1.86 -18.41 2.13
C ARG A 180 -3.15 -19.15 2.50
N ASP A 181 -3.10 -20.47 2.58
CA ASP A 181 -4.27 -21.35 2.81
C ASP A 181 -5.21 -20.86 3.93
N LEU A 182 -4.67 -20.55 5.11
CA LEU A 182 -5.48 -20.08 6.25
C LEU A 182 -6.19 -18.75 5.97
N ILE A 183 -5.50 -17.81 5.30
CA ILE A 183 -6.06 -16.51 4.95
C ILE A 183 -7.11 -16.66 3.85
N THR A 184 -6.83 -17.48 2.84
CA THR A 184 -7.79 -17.80 1.77
C THR A 184 -9.05 -18.42 2.35
N LYS A 185 -8.90 -19.39 3.26
CA LYS A 185 -10.02 -20.02 3.96
C LYS A 185 -10.88 -18.99 4.66
N ASP A 186 -10.28 -18.08 5.43
CA ASP A 186 -11.00 -17.02 6.12
C ASP A 186 -11.74 -16.08 5.15
N ILE A 187 -11.12 -15.74 4.01
CA ILE A 187 -11.77 -14.96 2.94
C ILE A 187 -12.99 -15.72 2.40
N VAL A 188 -12.85 -17.00 2.06
CA VAL A 188 -13.96 -17.83 1.54
C VAL A 188 -15.10 -17.92 2.55
N GLN A 189 -14.81 -18.09 3.84
CA GLN A 189 -15.84 -18.07 4.88
C GLN A 189 -16.58 -16.74 4.98
N GLN A 190 -15.90 -15.60 4.74
CA GLN A 190 -16.54 -14.29 4.70
C GLN A 190 -17.41 -14.06 3.46
N LEU A 191 -17.12 -14.76 2.36
CA LEU A 191 -17.85 -14.67 1.10
C LEU A 191 -19.06 -15.64 1.05
N LYS A 192 -19.05 -16.69 1.87
CA LYS A 192 -20.12 -17.68 1.97
C LYS A 192 -21.49 -17.02 2.17
N GLY A 193 -22.49 -17.51 1.44
CA GLY A 193 -23.86 -17.02 1.36
C GLY A 193 -24.04 -15.77 0.50
N LYS A 194 -22.97 -15.29 -0.17
CA LYS A 194 -22.97 -14.04 -0.95
C LYS A 194 -22.32 -14.20 -2.31
N VAL A 195 -21.85 -15.40 -2.65
CA VAL A 195 -21.09 -15.65 -3.88
C VAL A 195 -21.90 -15.25 -5.10
N ASN A 196 -23.16 -15.69 -5.21
CA ASN A 196 -24.04 -15.32 -6.33
C ASN A 196 -24.27 -13.82 -6.46
N LYS A 197 -24.47 -13.12 -5.32
CA LYS A 197 -24.65 -11.68 -5.33
C LYS A 197 -23.38 -10.97 -5.83
N LEU A 198 -22.23 -11.35 -5.30
CA LEU A 198 -20.95 -10.74 -5.65
C LEU A 198 -20.56 -11.04 -7.11
N ALA A 199 -20.82 -12.25 -7.60
CA ALA A 199 -20.57 -12.64 -9.00
C ALA A 199 -21.33 -11.76 -10.01
N ARG A 200 -22.48 -11.19 -9.62
CA ARG A 200 -23.27 -10.28 -10.44
C ARG A 200 -22.89 -8.81 -10.29
N GLN A 201 -21.89 -8.49 -9.47
CA GLN A 201 -21.45 -7.12 -9.24
C GLN A 201 -20.16 -6.82 -10.00
N LYS A 202 -20.02 -5.58 -10.46
CA LYS A 202 -18.85 -5.10 -11.23
C LYS A 202 -17.52 -5.34 -10.54
N TYR A 203 -17.47 -5.20 -9.22
CA TYR A 203 -16.24 -5.33 -8.43
C TYR A 203 -16.14 -6.69 -7.73
N GLY A 204 -17.28 -7.20 -7.25
CA GLY A 204 -17.38 -8.47 -6.56
C GLY A 204 -17.03 -9.67 -7.47
N SER A 205 -17.41 -9.62 -8.74
CA SER A 205 -17.14 -10.68 -9.72
C SER A 205 -15.65 -10.98 -9.83
N ASN A 206 -14.81 -9.96 -9.91
CA ASN A 206 -13.35 -10.12 -9.93
C ASN A 206 -12.82 -10.87 -8.70
N VAL A 207 -13.40 -10.62 -7.51
CA VAL A 207 -13.02 -11.33 -6.29
C VAL A 207 -13.48 -12.78 -6.31
N ILE A 208 -14.72 -13.04 -6.76
CA ILE A 208 -15.24 -14.40 -6.88
C ILE A 208 -14.44 -15.20 -7.90
N GLU A 209 -14.23 -14.65 -9.09
CA GLU A 209 -13.37 -15.20 -10.14
C GLU A 209 -12.01 -15.59 -9.56
N LYS A 210 -11.30 -14.63 -8.93
CA LYS A 210 -10.00 -14.87 -8.32
C LYS A 210 -10.04 -15.96 -7.23
N ALA A 211 -11.03 -15.94 -6.36
CA ALA A 211 -11.13 -16.88 -5.24
C ALA A 211 -11.36 -18.33 -5.68
N HIS A 212 -12.13 -18.56 -6.74
CA HIS A 212 -12.45 -19.91 -7.21
C HIS A 212 -11.55 -20.41 -8.35
N CYS A 213 -11.12 -19.55 -9.29
CA CYS A 213 -10.26 -19.92 -10.42
C CYS A 213 -8.84 -20.29 -9.98
N LEU A 214 -8.29 -19.59 -8.99
CA LEU A 214 -6.95 -19.89 -8.51
C LEU A 214 -6.91 -21.24 -7.78
N ARG A 215 -5.83 -22.00 -7.97
CA ARG A 215 -5.44 -23.16 -7.10
C ARG A 215 -5.16 -22.75 -5.63
N VAL A 216 -5.59 -21.56 -5.23
CA VAL A 216 -5.29 -20.87 -3.98
C VAL A 216 -6.27 -21.23 -2.88
N ALA A 217 -7.52 -21.53 -3.24
CA ALA A 217 -8.45 -22.15 -2.31
C ALA A 217 -8.14 -23.65 -2.24
N GLY A 218 -8.03 -24.18 -1.02
CA GLY A 218 -7.99 -25.63 -0.81
C GLY A 218 -9.23 -26.28 -1.45
N GLN A 219 -9.14 -27.57 -1.82
CA GLN A 219 -10.24 -28.26 -2.52
C GLN A 219 -11.60 -28.08 -1.83
N CYS A 220 -11.64 -28.13 -0.50
CA CYS A 220 -12.86 -27.91 0.28
C CYS A 220 -13.41 -26.49 0.18
N ASP A 221 -12.55 -25.46 0.23
CA ASP A 221 -12.97 -24.06 0.16
C ASP A 221 -13.51 -23.70 -1.23
N ARG A 222 -12.86 -24.23 -2.28
CA ARG A 222 -13.36 -24.08 -3.65
C ARG A 222 -14.74 -24.70 -3.84
N GLN A 223 -14.99 -25.87 -3.25
CA GLN A 223 -16.30 -26.53 -3.33
C GLN A 223 -17.41 -25.68 -2.72
N ILE A 224 -17.13 -24.91 -1.65
CA ILE A 224 -18.12 -23.99 -1.05
C ILE A 224 -18.51 -22.91 -2.08
N LEU A 225 -17.53 -22.31 -2.75
CA LEU A 225 -17.78 -21.27 -3.76
C LEU A 225 -18.56 -21.83 -4.96
N ILE A 226 -18.12 -22.98 -5.50
CA ILE A 226 -18.78 -23.64 -6.64
C ILE A 226 -20.20 -24.05 -6.29
N ALA A 227 -20.43 -24.62 -5.10
CA ALA A 227 -21.76 -25.05 -4.67
C ALA A 227 -22.76 -23.88 -4.60
N GLU A 228 -22.32 -22.68 -4.24
CA GLU A 228 -23.17 -21.49 -4.32
C GLU A 228 -23.38 -21.02 -5.76
N LEU A 229 -22.33 -20.99 -6.57
CA LEU A 229 -22.44 -20.60 -8.00
C LEU A 229 -23.41 -21.50 -8.77
N LEU A 230 -23.44 -22.80 -8.48
CA LEU A 230 -24.36 -23.76 -9.10
C LEU A 230 -25.84 -23.52 -8.72
N GLN A 231 -26.13 -22.66 -7.74
CA GLN A 231 -27.50 -22.24 -7.44
C GLN A 231 -27.97 -21.12 -8.39
N MET A 232 -27.06 -20.52 -9.15
CA MET A 232 -27.41 -19.57 -10.22
C MET A 232 -27.93 -20.34 -11.43
N ASP A 233 -29.00 -19.83 -12.06
CA ASP A 233 -29.40 -20.35 -13.36
C ASP A 233 -28.27 -20.12 -14.37
N VAL A 234 -27.83 -21.19 -15.03
CA VAL A 234 -26.66 -21.15 -15.93
C VAL A 234 -26.90 -20.19 -17.10
N SER A 235 -28.12 -20.15 -17.65
CA SER A 235 -28.46 -19.27 -18.76
C SER A 235 -28.43 -17.81 -18.32
N GLU A 236 -28.99 -17.51 -17.14
CA GLU A 236 -28.90 -16.19 -16.50
C GLU A 236 -27.44 -15.79 -16.29
N GLY A 237 -26.62 -16.68 -15.70
CA GLY A 237 -25.20 -16.44 -15.44
C GLY A 237 -24.40 -16.12 -16.69
N LEU A 238 -24.53 -16.95 -17.74
CA LEU A 238 -23.82 -16.77 -19.02
C LEU A 238 -24.23 -15.48 -19.75
N SER A 239 -25.48 -15.04 -19.59
CA SER A 239 -25.98 -13.79 -20.19
C SER A 239 -25.64 -12.52 -19.38
N HIS A 240 -25.18 -12.67 -18.13
CA HIS A 240 -24.95 -11.53 -17.25
C HIS A 240 -23.62 -10.83 -17.57
N ASN A 241 -23.58 -9.50 -17.53
CA ASN A 241 -22.40 -8.67 -17.81
C ASN A 241 -21.16 -8.92 -16.91
N TYR A 242 -21.28 -9.75 -15.86
CA TYR A 242 -20.23 -9.96 -14.85
C TYR A 242 -20.20 -11.43 -14.39
N ALA A 243 -21.36 -12.04 -14.15
CA ALA A 243 -21.40 -13.41 -13.66
C ALA A 243 -20.92 -14.44 -14.69
N ASN A 244 -20.93 -14.10 -15.97
CA ASN A 244 -20.39 -14.92 -17.06
C ASN A 244 -18.88 -15.20 -16.93
N TYR A 245 -18.13 -14.39 -16.17
CA TYR A 245 -16.73 -14.66 -15.84
C TYR A 245 -16.57 -15.61 -14.64
N CYS A 246 -17.64 -15.89 -13.91
CA CYS A 246 -17.65 -16.71 -12.70
C CYS A 246 -18.35 -18.07 -12.86
N VAL A 247 -19.16 -18.25 -13.91
CA VAL A 247 -19.98 -19.45 -14.17
C VAL A 247 -19.40 -20.26 -15.32
#